data_AF-A0A9P1H245-F1
#
_entry.id   AF-A0A9P1H245-F1
#
_cell.length_a   1.000
_cell.length_b   1.000
_cell.length_c   1.000
_cell.angle_alpha   90.00
_cell.angle_beta   90.00
_cell.angle_gamma   90.00
#
_symmetry.space_group_name_H-M   'P 1'
#
loop_
_entity.id
_entity.type
_entity.pdbx_description
1 polymer ?
#
loop_
_entity_poly.entity_id
_entity_poly.type
_entity_poly.pdbx_seq_one_letter_code
_entity_poly.pdbx_strand_id
1 'polypeptide(L)'
;MTVQDHTYAIGGNSRSEHFGAPDAIAAHLAGDTCEACNTYNMLKLTRELWALEPDEAAYFDFYESALLNHLLGAQDPHSAHGHITYFTPLSPGGATGDGIPAGESSRLTVAVTAGGEAAPEFALRVRIPSWAAGASISVNEEEEVVSPPAGSYAELSARAWADGDVIDISLPMALRTVAANDDPQVAAAAYGPVVLCGNYGEGTLAGVPELDVESITRQEGGLKFRGKSGDQVVDLVPFYEAHGFNYNVYWKI
;
A
#
# COMPACT_ATOMS: atom_id res chain seq x y z
N MET A 1 -7.83 13.88 11.42
CA MET A 1 -7.47 13.46 12.79
C MET A 1 -6.67 12.17 12.80
N THR A 2 -7.23 10.95 12.95
CA THR A 2 -6.37 9.75 13.07
C THR A 2 -5.48 9.46 11.86
N VAL A 3 -6.08 9.30 10.67
CA VAL A 3 -5.35 8.95 9.44
C VAL A 3 -4.36 10.05 9.00
N GLN A 4 -4.69 11.31 9.27
CA GLN A 4 -3.87 12.46 8.85
C GLN A 4 -2.74 12.76 9.83
N ASP A 5 -3.02 12.67 11.14
CA ASP A 5 -2.16 13.28 12.15
C ASP A 5 -1.35 12.23 12.94
N HIS A 6 -1.78 10.96 12.92
CA HIS A 6 -1.24 9.90 13.79
C HIS A 6 -0.88 8.59 13.08
N THR A 7 -1.00 8.52 11.76
CA THR A 7 -0.78 7.29 11.00
C THR A 7 0.56 7.34 10.26
N TYR A 8 1.36 6.28 10.41
CA TYR A 8 2.61 6.08 9.69
C TYR A 8 2.33 5.64 8.24
N ALA A 9 3.33 5.76 7.35
CA ALA A 9 3.26 5.39 5.93
C ALA A 9 2.71 3.97 5.66
N ILE A 10 2.91 3.03 6.59
CA ILE A 10 2.41 1.65 6.48
C ILE A 10 0.91 1.52 6.82
N GLY A 11 0.25 2.60 7.26
CA GLY A 11 -1.16 2.63 7.66
C GLY A 11 -1.42 2.36 9.16
N GLY A 12 -0.40 1.89 9.89
CA GLY A 12 -0.44 1.71 11.33
C GLY A 12 -0.38 3.02 12.11
N ASN A 13 -0.74 2.97 13.39
CA ASN A 13 -0.68 4.11 14.31
C ASN A 13 -0.31 3.67 15.73
N SER A 14 -0.17 4.65 16.61
CA SER A 14 0.24 4.50 18.02
C SER A 14 1.70 4.10 18.23
N ARG A 15 2.15 4.34 19.45
CA ARG A 15 3.39 3.83 20.02
C ARG A 15 3.11 3.35 21.43
N SER A 16 3.58 2.16 21.78
CA SER A 16 3.26 1.52 23.06
C SER A 16 1.76 1.55 23.35
N GLU A 17 0.92 1.32 22.32
CA GLU A 17 -0.55 1.31 22.38
C GLU A 17 -1.23 2.68 22.62
N HIS A 18 -0.48 3.78 22.63
CA HIS A 18 -1.01 5.12 22.90
C HIS A 18 -0.78 6.07 21.71
N PHE A 19 -1.70 7.01 21.51
CA PHE A 19 -1.43 8.14 20.64
C PHE A 19 -0.42 9.07 21.30
N GLY A 20 0.62 9.45 20.55
CA GLY A 20 1.50 10.56 20.88
C GLY A 20 0.86 11.90 20.51
N ALA A 21 1.69 12.95 20.45
CA ALA A 21 1.26 14.21 19.85
C ALA A 21 0.81 13.98 18.39
N PRO A 22 -0.19 14.71 17.88
CA PRO A 22 -0.44 14.77 16.45
C PRO A 22 0.78 15.38 15.75
N ASP A 23 0.97 15.04 14.48
CA ASP A 23 2.06 15.56 13.65
C ASP A 23 3.43 15.32 14.32
N ALA A 24 3.74 14.05 14.60
CA ALA A 24 4.96 13.64 15.30
C ALA A 24 5.48 12.27 14.82
N ILE A 25 5.28 11.95 13.54
CA ILE A 25 5.60 10.62 12.98
C ILE A 25 7.11 10.34 13.02
N ALA A 26 7.94 11.24 12.49
CA ALA A 26 9.40 11.11 12.53
C ALA A 26 9.93 11.12 13.97
N ALA A 27 9.32 11.93 14.85
CA ALA A 27 9.67 11.98 16.27
C ALA A 27 9.36 10.69 17.05
N HIS A 28 8.55 9.78 16.50
CA HIS A 28 8.08 8.57 17.18
C HIS A 28 8.46 7.26 16.48
N LEU A 29 9.43 7.27 15.55
CA LEU A 29 10.01 6.07 14.96
C LEU A 29 10.73 5.22 16.03
N ALA A 30 10.06 4.19 16.53
CA ALA A 30 10.50 3.39 17.67
C ALA A 30 10.24 1.88 17.47
N GLY A 31 10.75 1.07 18.40
CA GLY A 31 10.62 -0.40 18.37
C GLY A 31 9.25 -0.93 18.77
N ASP A 32 8.39 -0.08 19.32
CA ASP A 32 7.07 -0.39 19.89
C ASP A 32 5.93 0.35 19.17
N THR A 33 6.13 0.66 17.88
CA THR A 33 5.15 1.34 17.03
C THR A 33 4.14 0.38 16.42
N CYS A 34 2.99 0.90 16.01
CA CYS A 34 2.06 0.22 15.09
C CYS A 34 1.57 -1.14 15.63
N GLU A 35 0.72 -1.10 16.66
CA GLU A 35 -0.01 -2.28 17.11
C GLU A 35 -1.00 -2.76 16.03
N ALA A 36 -0.99 -4.07 15.71
CA ALA A 36 -1.82 -4.64 14.65
C ALA A 36 -3.35 -4.49 14.91
N CYS A 37 -3.80 -4.55 16.17
CA CYS A 37 -5.22 -4.39 16.52
C CYS A 37 -5.77 -3.02 16.09
N ASN A 38 -4.94 -1.99 16.15
CA ASN A 38 -5.32 -0.63 15.80
C ASN A 38 -5.67 -0.58 14.32
N THR A 39 -4.81 -1.15 13.49
CA THR A 39 -5.02 -1.22 12.04
C THR A 39 -6.23 -2.08 11.70
N TYR A 40 -6.37 -3.25 12.31
CA TYR A 40 -7.57 -4.09 12.13
C TYR A 40 -8.88 -3.34 12.40
N ASN A 41 -8.95 -2.61 13.52
CA ASN A 41 -10.15 -1.82 13.85
C ASN A 41 -10.33 -0.61 12.95
N MET A 42 -9.23 0.05 12.53
CA MET A 42 -9.27 1.13 11.55
C MET A 42 -9.79 0.66 10.20
N LEU A 43 -9.39 -0.53 9.72
CA LEU A 43 -9.93 -1.13 8.50
C LEU A 43 -11.45 -1.38 8.63
N LYS A 44 -11.90 -1.96 9.74
CA LYS A 44 -13.34 -2.15 10.00
C LYS A 44 -14.10 -0.83 9.96
N LEU A 45 -13.62 0.19 10.68
CA LEU A 45 -14.24 1.51 10.70
C LEU A 45 -14.28 2.13 9.29
N THR A 46 -13.17 2.04 8.56
CA THR A 46 -13.04 2.56 7.19
C THR A 46 -14.08 1.95 6.26
N ARG A 47 -14.32 0.63 6.36
CA ARG A 47 -15.37 -0.05 5.59
C ARG A 47 -16.77 0.49 5.92
N GLU A 48 -17.08 0.71 7.20
CA GLU A 48 -18.37 1.27 7.61
C GLU A 48 -18.54 2.73 7.14
N LEU A 49 -17.48 3.54 7.21
CA LEU A 49 -17.51 4.93 6.72
C LEU A 49 -17.70 5.00 5.20
N TRP A 50 -17.00 4.16 4.44
CA TRP A 50 -17.22 4.07 3.00
C TRP A 50 -18.64 3.61 2.65
N ALA A 51 -19.25 2.72 3.44
CA ALA A 51 -20.64 2.32 3.21
C ALA A 51 -21.64 3.49 3.41
N LEU A 52 -21.27 4.52 4.18
CA LEU A 52 -22.05 5.75 4.36
C LEU A 52 -21.76 6.77 3.25
N GLU A 53 -20.50 6.85 2.79
CA GLU A 53 -20.02 7.81 1.80
C GLU A 53 -19.25 7.09 0.67
N PRO A 54 -19.95 6.32 -0.20
CA PRO A 54 -19.30 5.43 -1.17
C PRO A 54 -18.58 6.14 -2.32
N ASP A 55 -18.76 7.46 -2.43
CA ASP A 55 -18.10 8.32 -3.40
C ASP A 55 -16.68 8.70 -2.99
N GLU A 56 -16.34 8.57 -1.71
CA GLU A 56 -15.06 8.98 -1.17
C GLU A 56 -14.02 7.87 -1.33
N ALA A 57 -13.22 7.97 -2.40
CA ALA A 57 -12.17 7.00 -2.72
C ALA A 57 -11.05 6.97 -1.67
N ALA A 58 -10.84 8.06 -0.93
CA ALA A 58 -9.79 8.16 0.08
C ALA A 58 -9.92 7.10 1.19
N TYR A 59 -11.14 6.63 1.49
CA TYR A 59 -11.34 5.53 2.44
C TYR A 59 -10.63 4.26 1.98
N PHE A 60 -10.80 3.87 0.71
CA PHE A 60 -10.17 2.66 0.20
C PHE A 60 -8.71 2.84 -0.20
N ASP A 61 -8.23 4.08 -0.37
CA ASP A 61 -6.80 4.36 -0.41
C ASP A 61 -6.11 4.07 0.92
N PHE A 62 -6.70 4.52 2.03
CA PHE A 62 -6.22 4.16 3.37
C PHE A 62 -6.36 2.64 3.61
N TYR A 63 -7.50 2.05 3.26
CA TYR A 63 -7.75 0.62 3.45
C TYR A 63 -6.70 -0.24 2.72
N GLU A 64 -6.44 0.05 1.44
CA GLU A 64 -5.45 -0.64 0.61
C GLU A 64 -4.05 -0.51 1.21
N SER A 65 -3.63 0.71 1.56
CA SER A 65 -2.30 0.95 2.12
C SER A 65 -2.10 0.20 3.44
N ALA A 66 -3.05 0.32 4.37
CA ALA A 66 -2.95 -0.28 5.69
C ALA A 66 -3.05 -1.81 5.66
N LEU A 67 -3.88 -2.36 4.76
CA LEU A 67 -3.98 -3.79 4.55
C LEU A 67 -2.67 -4.36 3.99
N LEU A 68 -2.15 -3.78 2.90
CA LEU A 68 -0.97 -4.30 2.22
C LEU A 68 0.31 -4.11 3.02
N ASN A 69 0.47 -2.95 3.66
CA ASN A 69 1.76 -2.57 4.25
C ASN A 69 1.86 -2.87 5.74
N HIS A 70 0.75 -3.06 6.46
CA HIS A 70 0.82 -3.36 7.89
C HIS A 70 0.16 -4.68 8.25
N LEU A 71 -1.08 -4.92 7.83
CA LEU A 71 -1.79 -6.13 8.26
C LEU A 71 -1.32 -7.39 7.53
N LEU A 72 -1.01 -7.31 6.23
CA LEU A 72 -0.53 -8.44 5.45
C LEU A 72 0.83 -8.95 5.95
N GLY A 73 1.77 -8.03 6.18
CA GLY A 73 3.09 -8.34 6.76
C GLY A 73 3.07 -8.60 8.28
N ALA A 74 1.89 -8.63 8.91
CA ALA A 74 1.80 -8.99 10.32
C ALA A 74 1.84 -10.50 10.54
N GLN A 75 1.47 -11.33 9.55
CA GLN A 75 1.41 -12.78 9.68
C GLN A 75 2.55 -13.45 8.92
N ASP A 76 3.29 -14.33 9.58
CA ASP A 76 4.34 -15.16 8.97
C ASP A 76 3.79 -16.33 8.09
N PRO A 77 3.82 -16.27 6.74
CA PRO A 77 3.52 -17.35 5.78
C PRO A 77 4.56 -18.46 5.69
N HIS A 78 5.74 -18.34 6.27
CA HIS A 78 6.76 -19.40 6.28
C HIS A 78 6.63 -20.29 7.52
N SER A 79 5.96 -19.81 8.58
CA SER A 79 5.59 -20.62 9.74
C SER A 79 4.33 -21.44 9.47
N ALA A 80 4.46 -22.76 9.61
CA ALA A 80 3.31 -23.67 9.64
C ALA A 80 2.33 -23.39 10.79
N HIS A 81 2.72 -22.58 11.79
CA HIS A 81 1.88 -22.21 12.94
C HIS A 81 1.24 -20.82 12.79
N GLY A 82 1.64 -20.00 11.82
CA GLY A 82 1.08 -18.67 11.55
C GLY A 82 1.24 -17.70 12.74
N HIS A 83 2.46 -17.20 12.97
CA HIS A 83 2.70 -16.19 14.01
C HIS A 83 2.17 -14.81 13.57
N ILE A 84 1.61 -14.05 14.50
CA ILE A 84 1.11 -12.68 14.27
C ILE A 84 1.97 -11.70 15.07
N THR A 85 2.43 -10.65 14.39
CA THR A 85 3.19 -9.55 14.95
C THR A 85 2.28 -8.63 15.76
N TYR A 86 2.65 -8.34 17.01
CA TYR A 86 1.91 -7.40 17.86
C TYR A 86 2.25 -5.95 17.53
N PHE A 87 3.53 -5.57 17.66
CA PHE A 87 4.08 -4.27 17.25
C PHE A 87 4.92 -4.43 15.98
N THR A 88 4.82 -3.47 15.08
CA THR A 88 5.62 -3.38 13.85
C THR A 88 6.63 -2.24 14.00
N PRO A 89 7.89 -2.53 14.39
CA PRO A 89 8.92 -1.52 14.62
C PRO A 89 9.13 -0.64 13.39
N LEU A 90 9.12 0.67 13.58
CA LEU A 90 9.51 1.63 12.54
C LEU A 90 10.82 2.35 12.89
N SER A 91 11.45 1.97 14.01
CA SER A 91 12.82 2.32 14.32
C SER A 91 13.78 1.77 13.24
N PRO A 92 14.87 2.49 12.93
CA PRO A 92 15.93 1.99 12.05
C PRO A 92 16.48 0.65 12.51
N GLY A 93 16.48 -0.36 11.62
CA GLY A 93 16.96 -1.71 11.92
C GLY A 93 15.94 -2.61 12.64
N GLY A 94 14.65 -2.31 12.60
CA GLY A 94 13.58 -3.18 13.13
C GLY A 94 13.46 -4.52 12.38
N ALA A 95 12.71 -5.49 12.92
CA ALA A 95 12.48 -6.81 12.31
C ALA A 95 11.04 -7.30 12.55
N THR A 96 10.44 -8.01 11.56
CA THR A 96 9.06 -8.57 11.58
C THR A 96 9.00 -9.95 10.86
N GLY A 97 7.83 -10.62 10.76
CA GLY A 97 7.65 -11.98 10.18
C GLY A 97 6.67 -12.10 8.99
N ASP A 98 6.94 -13.04 8.06
CA ASP A 98 6.80 -13.15 6.57
C ASP A 98 5.58 -12.52 5.73
N GLY A 99 5.56 -12.54 4.37
CA GLY A 99 4.35 -12.11 3.55
C GLY A 99 4.25 -12.52 2.05
N ILE A 100 3.27 -11.98 1.28
CA ILE A 100 2.74 -12.46 -0.05
C ILE A 100 2.97 -11.47 -1.22
N PRO A 101 3.25 -11.88 -2.48
CA PRO A 101 3.58 -10.97 -3.59
C PRO A 101 2.39 -10.23 -4.27
N ALA A 102 2.70 -9.08 -4.87
CA ALA A 102 1.81 -8.24 -5.71
C ALA A 102 2.31 -8.11 -7.17
N GLY A 103 1.40 -7.90 -8.13
CA GLY A 103 1.67 -7.72 -9.57
C GLY A 103 1.21 -6.36 -10.11
N GLU A 104 1.72 -5.97 -11.29
CA GLU A 104 1.63 -4.59 -11.83
C GLU A 104 0.44 -4.30 -12.76
N SER A 105 -0.42 -5.28 -13.02
CA SER A 105 -1.64 -5.07 -13.81
C SER A 105 -2.77 -5.96 -13.29
N SER A 106 -3.99 -5.44 -13.34
CA SER A 106 -5.20 -6.16 -12.96
C SER A 106 -6.13 -6.23 -14.17
N ARG A 107 -6.36 -7.44 -14.67
CA ARG A 107 -7.38 -7.71 -15.68
C ARG A 107 -8.63 -8.26 -14.99
N LEU A 108 -9.76 -7.59 -15.19
CA LEU A 108 -11.05 -8.07 -14.68
C LEU A 108 -11.87 -8.63 -15.84
N THR A 109 -12.06 -9.93 -15.87
CA THR A 109 -13.02 -10.56 -16.78
C THR A 109 -14.38 -10.63 -16.09
N VAL A 110 -15.41 -10.07 -16.71
CA VAL A 110 -16.78 -10.18 -16.22
C VAL A 110 -17.38 -11.44 -16.82
N ALA A 111 -17.69 -12.43 -15.98
CA ALA A 111 -18.44 -13.61 -16.39
C ALA A 111 -19.91 -13.40 -16.02
N VAL A 112 -20.80 -13.39 -17.03
CA VAL A 112 -22.24 -13.18 -16.83
C VAL A 112 -22.96 -14.51 -17.07
N THR A 113 -23.27 -15.23 -15.99
CA THR A 113 -24.06 -16.47 -16.10
C THR A 113 -25.55 -16.14 -16.20
N ALA A 114 -26.02 -15.79 -17.40
CA ALA A 114 -27.44 -15.58 -17.65
C ALA A 114 -28.16 -16.94 -17.74
N GLY A 115 -28.97 -17.28 -16.74
CA GLY A 115 -29.79 -18.50 -16.70
C GLY A 115 -30.98 -18.50 -17.67
N GLY A 116 -30.84 -17.88 -18.86
CA GLY A 116 -31.91 -17.70 -19.84
C GLY A 116 -32.75 -16.42 -19.66
N GLU A 117 -32.38 -15.53 -18.75
CA GLU A 117 -32.97 -14.19 -18.58
C GLU A 117 -32.10 -13.11 -19.26
N ALA A 118 -32.70 -11.96 -19.58
CA ALA A 118 -31.95 -10.82 -20.13
C ALA A 118 -30.86 -10.37 -19.13
N ALA A 119 -29.66 -10.05 -19.64
CA ALA A 119 -28.56 -9.61 -18.79
C ALA A 119 -28.97 -8.35 -17.99
N PRO A 120 -28.71 -8.31 -16.67
CA PRO A 120 -29.05 -7.14 -15.88
C PRO A 120 -28.23 -5.93 -16.34
N GLU A 121 -28.91 -4.78 -16.45
CA GLU A 121 -28.25 -3.51 -16.73
C GLU A 121 -27.74 -2.91 -15.42
N PHE A 122 -26.45 -2.64 -15.34
CA PHE A 122 -25.86 -1.97 -14.17
C PHE A 122 -24.66 -1.13 -14.55
N ALA A 123 -24.46 -0.04 -13.82
CA ALA A 123 -23.23 0.75 -13.88
C ALA A 123 -22.14 0.07 -13.04
N LEU A 124 -20.91 0.09 -13.53
CA LEU A 124 -19.75 -0.38 -12.78
C LEU A 124 -18.93 0.81 -12.30
N ARG A 125 -18.64 0.83 -11.00
CA ARG A 125 -17.74 1.83 -10.41
C ARG A 125 -16.39 1.19 -10.09
N VAL A 126 -15.35 1.69 -10.73
CA VAL A 126 -13.98 1.23 -10.55
C VAL A 126 -13.22 2.27 -9.74
N ARG A 127 -12.64 1.89 -8.60
CA ARG A 127 -11.78 2.80 -7.82
C ARG A 127 -10.50 3.08 -8.59
N ILE A 128 -10.10 4.34 -8.61
CA ILE A 128 -8.83 4.83 -9.15
C ILE A 128 -8.02 5.34 -7.96
N PRO A 129 -7.02 4.57 -7.50
CA PRO A 129 -6.24 4.96 -6.33
C PRO A 129 -5.54 6.30 -6.53
N SER A 130 -5.36 7.08 -5.46
CA SER A 130 -4.64 8.37 -5.53
C SER A 130 -3.21 8.27 -6.05
N TRP A 131 -2.57 7.10 -5.94
CA TRP A 131 -1.22 6.86 -6.48
C TRP A 131 -1.20 6.53 -7.98
N ALA A 132 -2.33 6.20 -8.60
CA ALA A 132 -2.42 5.67 -9.96
C ALA A 132 -2.66 6.77 -11.01
N ALA A 133 -1.72 7.72 -11.11
CA ALA A 133 -1.79 8.75 -12.14
C ALA A 133 -1.70 8.13 -13.55
N GLY A 134 -2.54 8.60 -14.47
CA GLY A 134 -2.60 8.07 -15.84
C GLY A 134 -3.36 6.74 -15.96
N ALA A 135 -4.20 6.40 -14.99
CA ALA A 135 -5.07 5.23 -15.08
C ALA A 135 -5.97 5.27 -16.32
N SER A 136 -6.20 4.09 -16.89
CA SER A 136 -7.09 3.91 -18.04
C SER A 136 -7.95 2.68 -17.85
N ILE A 137 -9.19 2.76 -18.32
CA ILE A 137 -10.12 1.63 -18.36
C ILE A 137 -10.60 1.47 -19.80
N SER A 138 -10.59 0.25 -20.32
CA SER A 138 -11.19 -0.09 -21.60
C SER A 138 -12.14 -1.27 -21.46
N VAL A 139 -13.26 -1.23 -22.18
CA VAL A 139 -14.17 -2.37 -22.35
C VAL A 139 -13.97 -2.95 -23.75
N ASN A 140 -13.77 -4.27 -23.85
CA ASN A 140 -13.64 -4.99 -25.12
C ASN A 140 -12.62 -4.35 -26.08
N GLU A 141 -11.38 -4.20 -25.60
CA GLU A 141 -10.21 -3.68 -26.32
C GLU A 141 -10.26 -2.21 -26.80
N GLU A 142 -11.42 -1.54 -26.95
CA GLU A 142 -11.48 -0.09 -27.31
C GLU A 142 -12.88 0.57 -27.28
N GLU A 143 -13.97 -0.13 -26.94
CA GLU A 143 -15.35 0.42 -27.07
C GLU A 143 -15.63 1.64 -26.18
N GLU A 144 -14.93 1.75 -25.05
CA GLU A 144 -15.00 2.91 -24.16
C GLU A 144 -13.69 3.05 -23.39
N VAL A 145 -12.91 4.09 -23.68
CA VAL A 145 -11.69 4.41 -22.92
C VAL A 145 -11.96 5.59 -21.99
N VAL A 146 -11.89 5.34 -20.68
CA VAL A 146 -12.02 6.39 -19.65
C VAL A 146 -10.65 6.65 -19.01
N SER A 147 -10.29 7.91 -18.87
CA SER A 147 -9.09 8.39 -18.15
C SER A 147 -9.48 9.19 -16.92
N PRO A 148 -9.95 8.52 -15.86
CA PRO A 148 -10.43 9.15 -14.64
C PRO A 148 -9.28 9.80 -13.84
N PRO A 149 -9.57 10.84 -13.03
CA PRO A 149 -8.57 11.39 -12.12
C PRO A 149 -8.18 10.38 -11.05
N ALA A 150 -6.94 10.46 -10.56
CA ALA A 150 -6.50 9.67 -9.42
C ALA A 150 -7.23 10.10 -8.14
N GLY A 151 -7.52 9.14 -7.25
CA GLY A 151 -8.25 9.39 -6.01
C GLY A 151 -9.76 9.55 -6.22
N SER A 152 -10.32 8.85 -7.21
CA SER A 152 -11.75 8.93 -7.54
C SER A 152 -12.34 7.56 -7.85
N TYR A 153 -13.63 7.53 -8.15
CA TYR A 153 -14.26 6.40 -8.84
C TYR A 153 -14.50 6.77 -10.31
N ALA A 154 -14.11 5.87 -11.20
CA ALA A 154 -14.54 5.90 -12.59
C ALA A 154 -15.88 5.17 -12.69
N GLU A 155 -16.85 5.80 -13.35
CA GLU A 155 -18.14 5.19 -13.61
C GLU A 155 -18.20 4.75 -15.07
N LEU A 156 -18.30 3.44 -15.28
CA LEU A 156 -18.72 2.88 -16.56
C LEU A 156 -20.25 2.90 -16.57
N SER A 157 -20.81 3.65 -17.51
CA SER A 157 -22.26 3.87 -17.61
C SER A 157 -23.02 2.55 -17.68
N ALA A 158 -24.24 2.55 -17.13
CA ALA A 158 -25.10 1.39 -17.08
C ALA A 158 -25.26 0.75 -18.48
N ARG A 159 -24.97 -0.55 -18.56
CA ARG A 159 -25.13 -1.35 -19.78
C ARG A 159 -25.48 -2.79 -19.45
N ALA A 160 -26.06 -3.48 -20.42
CA ALA A 160 -26.28 -4.92 -20.36
C ALA A 160 -24.97 -5.63 -20.68
N TRP A 161 -24.28 -6.12 -19.65
CA TRP A 161 -23.02 -6.84 -19.79
C TRP A 161 -23.27 -8.24 -20.38
N ALA A 162 -22.51 -8.59 -21.42
CA ALA A 162 -22.56 -9.89 -22.06
C ALA A 162 -21.56 -10.87 -21.42
N ASP A 163 -21.84 -12.16 -21.52
CA ASP A 163 -20.86 -13.18 -21.15
C ASP A 163 -19.62 -13.06 -22.03
N GLY A 164 -18.45 -12.98 -21.40
CA GLY A 164 -17.18 -12.77 -22.08
C GLY A 164 -16.78 -11.32 -22.26
N ASP A 165 -17.57 -10.34 -21.81
CA ASP A 165 -17.10 -8.95 -21.76
C ASP A 165 -15.85 -8.82 -20.88
N VAL A 166 -14.87 -8.09 -21.39
CA VAL A 166 -13.59 -7.87 -20.71
C VAL A 166 -13.44 -6.40 -20.35
N ILE A 167 -13.07 -6.16 -19.10
CA ILE A 167 -12.69 -4.84 -18.60
C ILE A 167 -11.19 -4.86 -18.28
N ASP A 168 -10.42 -4.17 -19.11
CA ASP A 168 -8.99 -4.01 -18.89
C ASP A 168 -8.76 -2.70 -18.12
N ILE A 169 -8.11 -2.81 -16.96
CA ILE A 169 -7.82 -1.69 -16.06
C ILE A 169 -6.30 -1.55 -15.97
N SER A 170 -5.78 -0.42 -16.43
CA SER A 170 -4.38 -0.04 -16.24
C SER A 170 -4.28 0.92 -15.08
N LEU A 171 -3.51 0.54 -14.06
CA LEU A 171 -3.17 1.39 -12.91
C LEU A 171 -1.64 1.54 -12.88
N PRO A 172 -1.08 2.56 -13.56
CA PRO A 172 0.37 2.74 -13.63
C PRO A 172 0.97 2.91 -12.23
N MET A 173 1.86 1.99 -11.85
CA MET A 173 2.63 2.11 -10.63
C MET A 173 3.90 2.92 -10.91
N ALA A 174 4.25 3.80 -9.98
CA ALA A 174 5.47 4.59 -10.04
C ALA A 174 6.12 4.68 -8.66
N LEU A 175 7.42 4.95 -8.65
CA LEU A 175 8.15 5.29 -7.43
C LEU A 175 7.63 6.62 -6.90
N ARG A 176 7.37 6.66 -5.59
CA ARG A 176 6.94 7.85 -4.86
C ARG A 176 7.50 7.84 -3.44
N THR A 177 7.43 8.98 -2.77
CA THR A 177 7.76 9.11 -1.36
C THR A 177 6.51 9.39 -0.53
N VAL A 178 6.51 8.96 0.72
CA VAL A 178 5.50 9.28 1.74
C VAL A 178 6.22 9.97 2.89
N ALA A 179 6.14 11.29 2.92
CA ALA A 179 6.76 12.10 3.96
C ALA A 179 6.12 11.82 5.33
N ALA A 180 6.94 11.87 6.38
CA ALA A 180 6.45 12.04 7.74
C ALA A 180 5.74 13.40 7.83
N ASN A 181 4.63 13.44 8.57
CA ASN A 181 3.79 14.64 8.63
C ASN A 181 4.43 15.80 9.43
N ASP A 182 5.49 15.52 10.18
CA ASP A 182 6.24 16.45 11.02
C ASP A 182 7.62 16.84 10.46
N ASP A 183 8.15 16.06 9.51
CA ASP A 183 9.42 16.32 8.86
C ASP A 183 9.39 15.87 7.39
N PRO A 184 9.27 16.80 6.42
CA PRO A 184 9.24 16.46 5.01
C PRO A 184 10.58 15.92 4.46
N GLN A 185 11.67 16.04 5.23
CA GLN A 185 12.97 15.45 4.87
C GLN A 185 13.09 14.00 5.33
N VAL A 186 12.11 13.48 6.07
CA VAL A 186 12.03 12.08 6.47
C VAL A 186 10.85 11.42 5.75
N ALA A 187 11.10 10.43 4.90
CA ALA A 187 10.06 9.80 4.10
C ALA A 187 10.27 8.30 3.90
N ALA A 188 9.18 7.57 3.70
CA ALA A 188 9.22 6.19 3.20
C ALA A 188 9.21 6.20 1.66
N ALA A 189 9.98 5.29 1.04
CA ALA A 189 9.86 5.02 -0.40
C ALA A 189 8.70 4.05 -0.66
N ALA A 190 7.96 4.24 -1.75
CA ALA A 190 6.87 3.36 -2.14
C ALA A 190 6.79 3.22 -3.67
N TYR A 191 6.28 2.09 -4.14
CA TYR A 191 5.98 1.85 -5.55
C TYR A 191 4.49 1.49 -5.69
N GLY A 192 3.70 2.40 -6.26
CA GLY A 192 2.23 2.32 -6.21
C GLY A 192 1.71 2.29 -4.76
N PRO A 193 0.89 1.31 -4.35
CA PRO A 193 0.39 1.20 -2.98
C PRO A 193 1.42 0.59 -2.01
N VAL A 194 2.52 0.02 -2.51
CA VAL A 194 3.45 -0.79 -1.73
C VAL A 194 4.56 0.06 -1.15
N VAL A 195 4.65 0.13 0.17
CA VAL A 195 5.79 0.71 0.90
C VAL A 195 6.98 -0.23 0.75
N LEU A 196 8.16 0.33 0.48
CA LEU A 196 9.41 -0.38 0.38
C LEU A 196 10.23 -0.20 1.67
N CYS A 197 11.00 -1.23 2.03
CA CYS A 197 11.99 -1.17 3.09
C CYS A 197 13.37 -1.58 2.58
N GLY A 198 14.42 -1.03 3.18
CA GLY A 198 15.80 -1.43 2.94
C GLY A 198 16.15 -2.67 3.74
N ASN A 199 16.77 -3.65 3.10
CA ASN A 199 17.25 -4.86 3.74
C ASN A 199 18.70 -4.68 4.23
N TYR A 200 18.90 -4.77 5.54
CA TYR A 200 20.22 -4.67 6.18
C TYR A 200 20.73 -6.01 6.73
N GLY A 201 20.05 -7.13 6.46
CA GLY A 201 20.43 -8.45 6.97
C GLY A 201 20.50 -8.47 8.49
N GLU A 202 21.65 -8.83 9.06
CA GLU A 202 21.89 -8.77 10.52
C GLU A 202 22.49 -7.42 10.98
N GLY A 203 22.74 -6.49 10.05
CA GLY A 203 23.35 -5.19 10.33
C GLY A 203 22.43 -4.29 11.15
N THR A 204 23.00 -3.52 12.06
CA THR A 204 22.27 -2.55 12.88
C THR A 204 22.45 -1.13 12.35
N LEU A 205 21.48 -0.26 12.63
CA LEU A 205 21.52 1.14 12.26
C LEU A 205 21.57 2.02 13.51
N ALA A 206 22.45 3.02 13.50
CA ALA A 206 22.59 3.97 14.61
C ALA A 206 21.52 5.08 14.59
N GLY A 207 20.78 5.21 13.48
CA GLY A 207 19.75 6.21 13.26
C GLY A 207 19.15 6.08 11.87
N VAL A 208 18.24 6.99 11.52
CA VAL A 208 17.57 7.03 10.21
C VAL A 208 18.63 7.29 9.12
N PRO A 209 18.89 6.33 8.21
CA PRO A 209 19.86 6.48 7.13
C PRO A 209 19.33 7.39 6.02
N GLU A 210 20.23 7.85 5.15
CA GLU A 210 19.89 8.60 3.94
C GLU A 210 19.55 7.66 2.78
N LEU A 211 18.69 8.10 1.86
CA LEU A 211 18.39 7.40 0.62
C LEU A 211 18.40 8.38 -0.55
N ASP A 212 19.30 8.14 -1.51
CA ASP A 212 19.24 8.81 -2.81
C ASP A 212 18.08 8.21 -3.62
N VAL A 213 16.92 8.87 -3.58
CA VAL A 213 15.70 8.41 -4.24
C VAL A 213 15.88 8.31 -5.76
N GLU A 214 16.71 9.17 -6.36
CA GLU A 214 16.96 9.17 -7.80
C GLU A 214 17.81 7.97 -8.23
N SER A 215 18.58 7.37 -7.31
CA SER A 215 19.36 6.16 -7.57
C SER A 215 18.51 4.88 -7.63
N ILE A 216 17.23 4.95 -7.24
CA ILE A 216 16.39 3.75 -7.11
C ILE A 216 16.08 3.17 -8.49
N THR A 217 16.51 1.93 -8.70
CA THR A 217 16.31 1.19 -9.95
C THR A 217 15.67 -0.16 -9.67
N ARG A 218 14.65 -0.50 -10.47
CA ARG A 218 13.97 -1.79 -10.36
C ARG A 218 14.85 -2.92 -10.90
N GLN A 219 14.80 -4.05 -10.21
CA GLN A 219 15.51 -5.29 -10.55
C GLN A 219 14.54 -6.30 -11.17
N GLU A 220 15.07 -7.31 -11.85
CA GLU A 220 14.26 -8.40 -12.40
C GLU A 220 13.63 -9.27 -11.30
N GLY A 221 12.45 -9.84 -11.56
CA GLY A 221 11.84 -10.85 -10.70
C GLY A 221 10.95 -10.32 -9.56
N GLY A 222 10.13 -9.31 -9.82
CA GLY A 222 9.07 -8.84 -8.91
C GLY A 222 9.18 -7.35 -8.55
N LEU A 223 8.73 -6.99 -7.35
CA LEU A 223 8.83 -5.64 -6.79
C LEU A 223 10.15 -5.44 -6.02
N LYS A 224 11.28 -5.74 -6.66
CA LYS A 224 12.61 -5.59 -6.06
C LYS A 224 13.32 -4.40 -6.67
N PHE A 225 13.99 -3.62 -5.84
CA PHE A 225 14.67 -2.41 -6.24
C PHE A 225 16.06 -2.34 -5.57
N ARG A 226 16.92 -1.48 -6.11
CA ARG A 226 18.19 -1.10 -5.49
C ARG A 226 18.30 0.40 -5.46
N GLY A 227 18.75 0.95 -4.34
CA GLY A 227 19.08 2.37 -4.19
C GLY A 227 20.41 2.53 -3.47
N LYS A 228 20.84 3.78 -3.31
CA LYS A 228 22.04 4.15 -2.56
C LYS A 228 21.70 4.82 -1.24
N SER A 229 22.36 4.38 -0.18
CA SER A 229 22.40 5.03 1.13
C SER A 229 23.83 5.46 1.39
N GLY A 230 24.16 6.72 1.06
CA GLY A 230 25.54 7.17 0.95
C GLY A 230 26.30 6.37 -0.13
N ASP A 231 27.44 5.78 0.23
CA ASP A 231 28.24 4.95 -0.67
C ASP A 231 27.76 3.49 -0.76
N GLN A 232 26.78 3.09 0.06
CA GLN A 232 26.29 1.71 0.11
C GLN A 232 25.12 1.49 -0.86
N VAL A 233 25.15 0.38 -1.58
CA VAL A 233 23.97 -0.11 -2.31
C VAL A 233 23.10 -0.90 -1.34
N VAL A 234 21.81 -0.57 -1.30
CA VAL A 234 20.82 -1.22 -0.44
C VAL A 234 19.74 -1.85 -1.33
N ASP A 235 19.43 -3.11 -1.07
CA ASP A 235 18.28 -3.78 -1.68
C ASP A 235 17.00 -3.26 -1.00
N LEU A 236 16.06 -2.82 -1.82
CA LEU A 236 14.75 -2.31 -1.41
C LEU A 236 13.69 -3.32 -1.85
N VAL A 237 12.90 -3.80 -0.90
CA VAL A 237 11.86 -4.83 -1.11
C VAL A 237 10.53 -4.36 -0.53
N PRO A 238 9.39 -4.95 -0.91
CA PRO A 238 8.11 -4.64 -0.27
C PRO A 238 8.21 -4.84 1.23
N PHE A 239 7.62 -3.92 2.01
CA PHE A 239 7.73 -3.99 3.46
C PHE A 239 6.99 -5.21 4.04
N TYR A 240 5.96 -5.71 3.38
CA TYR A 240 5.34 -6.99 3.71
C TYR A 240 6.24 -8.21 3.38
N GLU A 241 7.45 -8.02 2.87
CA GLU A 241 8.49 -9.05 2.74
C GLU A 241 9.64 -8.85 3.75
N ALA A 242 9.51 -7.89 4.68
CA ALA A 242 10.55 -7.48 5.63
C ALA A 242 10.78 -8.43 6.80
N HIS A 243 11.33 -9.61 6.49
CA HIS A 243 11.27 -10.76 7.39
C HIS A 243 12.56 -11.55 7.48
N GLY A 244 12.92 -11.92 8.71
CA GLY A 244 14.19 -12.58 8.99
C GLY A 244 15.43 -11.70 8.79
N PHE A 245 15.24 -10.38 8.63
CA PHE A 245 16.32 -9.40 8.54
C PHE A 245 15.94 -8.07 9.21
N ASN A 246 16.95 -7.31 9.59
CA ASN A 246 16.84 -5.94 10.04
C ASN A 246 16.54 -5.04 8.85
N TYR A 247 15.49 -4.24 8.96
CA TYR A 247 15.02 -3.38 7.87
C TYR A 247 14.99 -1.91 8.27
N ASN A 248 14.82 -1.05 7.27
CA ASN A 248 14.53 0.37 7.47
C ASN A 248 13.44 0.85 6.52
N VAL A 249 12.41 1.53 7.05
CA VAL A 249 11.26 2.02 6.26
C VAL A 249 11.36 3.51 5.96
N TYR A 250 11.72 4.33 6.95
CA TYR A 250 11.85 5.77 6.80
C TYR A 250 13.30 6.17 6.56
N TRP A 251 13.50 7.13 5.67
CA TRP A 251 14.80 7.59 5.20
C TRP A 251 14.88 9.09 5.29
N LYS A 252 16.09 9.62 5.48
CA LYS A 252 16.39 11.00 5.10
C LYS A 252 16.52 11.06 3.59
N ILE A 253 15.83 12.00 2.93
CA ILE A 253 15.78 12.13 1.46
C ILE A 253 16.31 13.48 0.97
#